data_AF-A0A9D5F7W7-F1
#
_entry.id   AF-A0A9D5F7W7-F1
#
_cell.length_a   1.000
_cell.length_b   1.000
_cell.length_c   1.000
_cell.angle_alpha   90.00
_cell.angle_beta   90.00
_cell.angle_gamma   90.00
#
_symmetry.space_group_name_H-M   'P 1'
#
loop_
_entity.id
_entity.type
_entity.pdbx_description
1 polymer ?
#
loop_
_entity_poly.entity_id
_entity_poly.type
_entity_poly.pdbx_seq_one_letter_code
_entity_poly.pdbx_strand_id
1 'polypeptide(L)'
;MAERLSNDFQFIDVGRKDPKKKLLRQRKKEFVEIYEPFKPQQSADQAHRCLGCGNPYCEWKCPVHNFIPNWLKLVAEGNILQAAELSHQTNTLPEVCGRVCP
;
A
#
# COMPACT_ATOMS: atom_id res chain seq x y z
N MET A 1 -0.02 -17.97 9.52
CA MET A 1 0.14 -16.73 10.30
C MET A 1 1.44 -16.11 9.83
N ALA A 2 1.38 -14.93 9.20
CA ALA A 2 2.61 -14.25 8.76
C ALA A 2 3.41 -13.90 10.01
N GLU A 3 4.68 -14.32 10.07
CA GLU A 3 5.57 -13.93 11.16
C GLU A 3 5.61 -12.40 11.21
N ARG A 4 5.25 -11.83 12.36
CA ARG A 4 5.29 -10.39 12.57
C ARG A 4 6.74 -9.95 12.44
N LEU A 5 7.05 -9.23 11.37
CA LEU A 5 8.35 -8.61 11.15
C LEU A 5 8.66 -7.75 12.39
N SER A 6 9.67 -8.13 13.17
CA SER A 6 10.02 -7.50 14.45
C SER A 6 11.11 -6.44 14.28
N ASN A 7 11.04 -5.64 13.21
CA ASN A 7 12.03 -4.64 12.87
C ASN A 7 11.39 -3.26 12.71
N ASP A 8 11.34 -2.47 13.78
CA ASP A 8 10.81 -1.10 13.74
C ASP A 8 11.60 -0.17 12.79
N PHE A 9 12.81 -0.57 12.40
CA PHE A 9 13.69 0.16 11.48
C PHE A 9 13.70 -0.41 10.05
N GLN A 10 12.73 -1.25 9.68
CA GLN A 10 12.66 -1.88 8.35
C GLN A 10 12.73 -0.88 7.19
N PHE A 11 12.29 0.36 7.39
CA PHE A 11 12.38 1.41 6.38
C PHE A 11 13.83 1.84 6.01
N ILE A 12 14.80 1.56 6.88
CA ILE A 12 16.24 1.80 6.65
C ILE A 12 16.81 0.69 5.76
N ASP A 13 16.50 -0.56 6.09
CA ASP A 13 17.06 -1.74 5.40
C ASP A 13 16.34 -2.05 4.08
N VAL A 14 15.03 -1.80 4.04
CA VAL A 14 14.17 -2.11 2.90
C VAL A 14 13.80 -0.81 2.18
N GLY A 15 14.43 -0.61 1.03
CA GLY A 15 14.08 0.48 0.12
C GLY A 15 12.66 0.37 -0.45
N ARG A 16 12.13 1.51 -0.92
CA ARG A 16 10.86 1.55 -1.66
C ARG A 16 10.98 0.75 -2.95
N LYS A 17 10.03 -0.14 -3.18
CA LYS A 17 9.91 -0.91 -4.43
C LYS A 17 8.51 -0.70 -5.00
N ASP A 18 8.44 -0.09 -6.18
CA ASP A 18 7.19 0.05 -6.91
C ASP A 18 6.80 -1.26 -7.61
N PRO A 19 5.53 -1.45 -7.99
CA PRO A 19 5.10 -2.63 -8.71
C PRO A 19 5.79 -2.74 -10.07
N LYS A 20 5.89 -3.98 -10.57
CA LYS A 20 6.52 -4.23 -11.86
C LYS A 20 5.73 -3.55 -12.97
N LYS A 21 6.51 -2.99 -13.89
CA LYS A 21 6.03 -2.24 -15.04
C LYS A 21 6.08 -3.13 -16.28
N LYS A 22 4.97 -3.26 -17.03
CA LYS A 22 4.98 -3.80 -18.41
C LYS A 22 6.02 -3.09 -19.30
N LEU A 23 6.48 -3.76 -20.35
CA LEU A 23 7.50 -3.21 -21.24
C LEU A 23 6.95 -2.06 -22.09
N LEU A 24 7.82 -1.07 -22.40
CA LEU A 24 7.47 0.08 -23.24
C LEU A 24 6.85 -0.33 -24.58
N ARG A 25 7.43 -1.35 -25.22
CA ARG A 25 6.97 -1.84 -26.54
C ARG A 25 5.51 -2.30 -26.52
N GLN A 26 5.08 -2.90 -25.42
CA GLN A 26 3.70 -3.38 -25.23
C GLN A 26 2.75 -2.20 -25.00
N ARG A 27 3.11 -1.31 -24.06
CA ARG A 27 2.27 -0.15 -23.67
C ARG A 27 2.05 0.88 -24.78
N LYS A 28 2.88 0.88 -25.82
CA LYS A 28 2.70 1.74 -27.00
C LYS A 28 1.62 1.24 -27.94
N LYS A 29 1.30 -0.05 -27.90
CA LYS A 29 0.44 -0.72 -28.89
C LYS A 29 -0.86 -1.26 -28.28
N GLU A 30 -0.84 -1.59 -27.00
CA GLU A 30 -1.96 -2.23 -26.30
C GLU A 30 -2.52 -1.30 -25.22
N PHE A 31 -3.85 -1.19 -25.14
CA PHE A 31 -4.54 -0.51 -24.05
C PHE A 31 -4.72 -1.48 -22.87
N VAL A 32 -3.73 -1.49 -21.98
CA VAL A 32 -3.66 -2.43 -20.84
C VAL A 32 -3.18 -1.73 -19.57
N GLU A 33 -3.52 -2.29 -18.40
CA GLU A 33 -2.97 -1.80 -17.13
C GLU A 33 -1.44 -1.91 -17.14
N ILE A 34 -0.80 -0.78 -16.81
CA ILE A 34 0.64 -0.55 -16.94
C ILE A 34 1.41 -1.22 -15.80
N TYR A 35 0.88 -1.13 -14.59
CA TYR A 35 1.46 -1.66 -13.36
C TYR A 35 0.86 -3.02 -13.05
N GLU A 36 1.70 -3.97 -12.66
CA GLU A 36 1.24 -5.25 -12.14
C GLU A 36 0.79 -5.10 -10.67
N PRO A 37 -0.18 -5.90 -10.19
CA PRO A 37 -0.51 -5.94 -8.77
C PRO A 37 0.69 -6.39 -7.93
N PHE A 38 0.79 -5.89 -6.70
CA PHE A 38 1.76 -6.42 -5.74
C PHE A 38 1.43 -7.86 -5.36
N LYS A 39 2.45 -8.69 -5.21
CA LYS A 39 2.30 -9.99 -4.55
C LYS A 39 2.08 -9.77 -3.05
N PRO A 40 1.33 -10.65 -2.35
CA PRO A 40 1.04 -10.50 -0.92
C PRO A 40 2.27 -10.22 -0.05
N GLN A 41 3.37 -10.96 -0.28
CA GLN A 41 4.63 -10.73 0.45
C GLN A 41 5.21 -9.34 0.20
N GLN A 42 5.18 -8.87 -1.05
CA GLN A 42 5.69 -7.54 -1.39
C GLN A 42 4.86 -6.44 -0.74
N SER A 43 3.53 -6.61 -0.69
CA SER A 43 2.64 -5.69 0.00
C SER A 43 2.93 -5.64 1.50
N ALA A 44 3.11 -6.80 2.15
CA ALA A 44 3.46 -6.87 3.56
C ALA A 44 4.81 -6.21 3.85
N ASP A 45 5.84 -6.52 3.06
CA ASP A 45 7.19 -5.96 3.21
C ASP A 45 7.20 -4.43 3.04
N GLN A 46 6.45 -3.90 2.06
CA GLN A 46 6.35 -2.46 1.84
C GLN A 46 5.48 -1.76 2.89
N ALA A 47 4.41 -2.40 3.37
CA ALA A 47 3.55 -1.86 4.41
C ALA A 47 4.26 -1.76 5.76
N HIS A 48 5.14 -2.72 6.05
CA HIS A 48 5.92 -2.75 7.29
C HIS A 48 6.97 -1.62 7.39
N ARG A 49 7.29 -0.94 6.29
CA ARG A 49 8.11 0.29 6.32
C ARG A 49 7.41 1.48 6.99
N CYS A 50 6.12 1.37 7.31
CA CYS A 50 5.38 2.40 8.03
C CYS A 50 5.89 2.52 9.47
N LEU A 51 6.17 3.75 9.92
CA LEU A 51 6.68 4.03 11.26
C LEU A 51 5.60 4.00 12.37
N GLY A 52 4.32 3.94 12.00
CA GLY A 52 3.23 4.07 12.97
C GLY A 52 3.26 5.41 13.73
N CYS A 53 3.56 6.52 13.05
CA CYS A 53 3.71 7.85 13.64
C CYS A 53 2.51 8.24 14.52
N GLY A 54 2.77 8.82 15.70
CA GLY A 54 1.71 9.31 16.59
C GLY A 54 0.87 10.45 16.01
N ASN A 55 1.47 11.31 15.16
CA ASN A 55 0.74 12.27 14.34
C ASN A 55 0.94 11.92 12.85
N PRO A 56 0.01 11.20 12.21
CA PRO A 56 0.17 10.70 10.86
C PRO A 56 -0.10 11.79 9.81
N TYR A 57 0.97 12.43 9.33
CA TYR A 57 0.86 13.42 8.24
C TYR A 57 0.23 12.85 6.96
N CYS A 58 0.42 11.55 6.69
CA CYS A 58 -0.18 10.89 5.53
C CYS A 58 -1.72 10.93 5.57
N GLU A 59 -2.32 10.72 6.74
CA GLU A 59 -3.77 10.79 6.95
C GLU A 59 -4.29 12.23 6.81
N TRP A 60 -3.58 13.21 7.39
CA TRP A 60 -3.95 14.62 7.29
C TRP A 60 -3.83 15.20 5.89
N LYS A 61 -2.90 14.70 5.07
CA LYS A 61 -2.75 15.12 3.67
C LYS A 61 -3.71 14.43 2.72
N CYS A 62 -4.30 13.31 3.13
CA CYS A 62 -5.35 12.66 2.37
C CYS A 62 -6.68 13.43 2.56
N PRO A 63 -7.33 13.94 1.49
CA PRO A 63 -8.57 14.71 1.63
C PRO A 63 -9.74 13.97 2.29
N VAL A 64 -9.71 12.64 2.27
CA VAL A 64 -10.74 11.78 2.89
C VAL A 64 -10.27 11.20 4.23
N HIS A 65 -9.13 11.64 4.74
CA HIS A 65 -8.60 11.21 6.05
C HIS A 65 -8.57 9.69 6.24
N ASN A 66 -8.10 8.96 5.22
CA ASN A 66 -7.94 7.51 5.33
C ASN A 66 -7.04 7.16 6.51
N PHE A 67 -7.41 6.11 7.26
CA PHE A 67 -6.63 5.56 8.39
C PHE A 67 -5.38 4.80 7.92
N ILE A 68 -4.49 5.51 7.19
CA ILE A 68 -3.34 4.95 6.46
C ILE A 68 -2.44 4.09 7.34
N PRO A 69 -1.97 4.57 8.52
CA PRO A 69 -1.10 3.75 9.36
C PRO A 69 -1.78 2.45 9.84
N ASN A 70 -3.09 2.51 10.10
CA ASN A 70 -3.85 1.41 10.68
C ASN A 70 -4.06 0.28 9.68
N TRP A 71 -4.49 0.59 8.45
CA TRP A 71 -4.64 -0.45 7.44
C TRP A 71 -3.28 -0.93 6.91
N LEU A 72 -2.22 -0.11 6.92
CA LEU A 72 -0.86 -0.57 6.61
C LEU A 72 -0.37 -1.61 7.64
N LYS A 73 -0.63 -1.38 8.93
CA LYS A 73 -0.34 -2.37 9.97
C LYS A 73 -1.05 -3.69 9.72
N LEU A 74 -2.35 -3.65 9.40
CA LEU A 74 -3.12 -4.85 9.07
C LEU A 74 -2.54 -5.59 7.84
N VAL A 75 -2.12 -4.86 6.80
CA VAL A 75 -1.45 -5.46 5.63
C VAL A 75 -0.14 -6.14 6.02
N ALA A 76 0.68 -5.51 6.86
CA ALA A 76 1.93 -6.10 7.35
C ALA A 76 1.71 -7.38 8.17
N GLU A 77 0.59 -7.47 8.88
CA GLU A 77 0.17 -8.66 9.65
C GLU A 77 -0.53 -9.73 8.78
N GLY A 78 -0.76 -9.45 7.49
CA GLY A 78 -1.44 -10.35 6.55
C GLY A 78 -2.97 -10.28 6.59
N ASN A 79 -3.54 -9.34 7.35
CA ASN A 79 -4.98 -9.16 7.54
C ASN A 79 -5.62 -8.31 6.42
N ILE A 80 -5.50 -8.76 5.16
CA ILE A 80 -5.86 -7.98 3.97
C ILE A 80 -7.34 -7.59 3.93
N LEU A 81 -8.26 -8.49 4.31
CA LEU A 81 -9.70 -8.19 4.27
C LEU A 81 -10.09 -7.12 5.29
N GLN A 82 -9.50 -7.16 6.48
CA GLN A 82 -9.73 -6.13 7.50
C GLN A 82 -9.13 -4.79 7.09
N ALA A 83 -7.95 -4.81 6.43
CA ALA A 83 -7.33 -3.61 5.88
C ALA A 83 -8.22 -2.97 4.80
N ALA A 84 -8.80 -3.78 3.92
CA ALA A 84 -9.71 -3.32 2.88
C ALA A 84 -10.99 -2.71 3.48
N GLU A 85 -11.61 -3.38 4.44
CA GLU A 85 -12.78 -2.87 5.15
C GLU A 85 -12.50 -1.52 5.81
N LEU A 86 -11.36 -1.40 6.52
CA LEU A 86 -10.95 -0.16 7.14
C LEU A 86 -10.71 0.96 6.13
N SER A 87 -10.13 0.63 4.96
CA SER A 87 -9.96 1.61 3.87
C SER A 87 -11.29 2.05 3.27
N HIS A 88 -12.30 1.19 3.26
CA HIS A 88 -13.63 1.52 2.74
C HIS A 88 -14.46 2.40 3.68
N GLN A 89 -14.14 2.44 4.98
CA GLN A 89 -14.87 3.27 5.96
C GLN A 89 -14.79 4.77 5.66
N THR A 90 -13.67 5.23 5.10
CA THR A 90 -13.40 6.64 4.80
C THR A 90 -13.41 6.94 3.30
N ASN A 91 -13.30 5.92 2.45
CA ASN A 91 -13.26 6.06 1.00
C ASN A 91 -14.16 5.02 0.33
N THR A 92 -15.15 5.45 -0.44
CA THR A 92 -16.06 4.53 -1.14
C THR A 92 -15.38 3.81 -2.32
N LEU A 93 -14.29 4.36 -2.88
CA LEU A 93 -13.60 3.85 -4.08
C LEU A 93 -12.07 3.78 -3.89
N PRO A 94 -11.55 3.07 -2.87
CA PRO A 94 -10.11 2.99 -2.58
C PRO A 94 -9.30 2.40 -3.74
N GLU A 95 -9.86 1.47 -4.50
CA GLU A 95 -9.24 0.84 -5.67
C GLU A 95 -9.10 1.79 -6.87
N VAL A 96 -9.98 2.80 -6.96
CA VAL A 96 -9.88 3.86 -7.98
C VAL A 96 -8.90 4.92 -7.50
N CYS A 97 -9.09 5.45 -6.28
CA CYS A 97 -8.21 6.47 -5.71
C CYS A 97 -6.75 5.99 -5.64
N GLY A 98 -6.50 4.74 -5.25
CA GLY A 98 -5.14 4.18 -5.22
C GLY A 98 -4.43 4.13 -6.57
N ARG A 99 -5.17 4.30 -7.69
CA ARG A 99 -4.62 4.34 -9.04
C ARG A 99 -4.45 5.75 -9.60
N VAL A 100 -5.33 6.68 -9.24
CA VAL A 100 -5.44 8.00 -9.92
C VAL A 100 -5.16 9.19 -9.02
N CYS A 101 -5.06 9.00 -7.70
CA CYS A 101 -4.71 10.08 -6.79
C CYS A 101 -3.28 10.61 -7.14
N PRO A 102 -3.10 11.93 -7.29
CA PRO A 102 -1.87 12.52 -7.81
C PRO A 102 -0.68 12.42 -6.83
#